data_AF-A0A968HRK7-F1
#
_entry.id   AF-A0A968HRK7-F1
#
_cell.length_a   1.000
_cell.length_b   1.000
_cell.length_c   1.000
_cell.angle_alpha   90.00
_cell.angle_beta   90.00
_cell.angle_gamma   90.00
#
_symmetry.space_group_name_H-M   'P 1'
#
loop_
_entity.id
_entity.type
_entity.pdbx_description
1 polymer ?
#
loop_
_entity_poly.entity_id
_entity_poly.type
_entity_poly.pdbx_seq_one_letter_code
_entity_poly.pdbx_strand_id
1 'polypeptide(L)'
;MPAHDCTRCAKLGLVTLCLSACATPTEPTEPDPEEPPTCLDYEEIVSPVPDLPVTYQTEHLDIHVDGERFLCAGSAVDYERFAQYVAAELDIEIQRRVPVYAMRSVSGYCSASGGCATKDGVVFAKELSAYHELAHGVACEVRTGAPALLAEGLARSLEPFANDQKGDPTQLSETRSKDFGPYYYHAGHFVRWLLEQLGPDAFKSIYRSATYEDGVWSAIETVYGAALAPDYAAEAPLMWIPHRQCADMPLLEPGAEGWTFAARLDCDDEATLGPYEKTTRNLSNSNTEMYQSFLIDVPEPGKYRMERSDSLVHVRYERCLDEHPASEAAIDAEWVKKSPFFTFIDDYSIVEFEHAGLWRIDVLHEYGTPVDIWLTIVPEPG
;
A
#
# COMPACT_ATOMS: atom_id res chain seq x y z
N MET A 1 -38.96 10.86 48.93
CA MET A 1 -37.64 10.61 49.50
C MET A 1 -36.94 11.95 49.67
N PRO A 2 -36.31 12.24 50.81
CA PRO A 2 -35.77 13.57 51.09
C PRO A 2 -34.51 13.82 50.27
N ALA A 3 -34.38 15.01 49.68
CA ALA A 3 -33.18 15.46 49.01
C ALA A 3 -32.03 15.55 50.04
N HIS A 4 -30.98 14.74 49.85
CA HIS A 4 -29.80 14.78 50.69
C HIS A 4 -28.98 16.05 50.39
N ASP A 5 -28.79 16.88 51.40
CA ASP A 5 -28.05 18.14 51.36
C ASP A 5 -26.53 17.86 51.28
N CYS A 6 -25.95 17.78 50.07
CA CYS A 6 -24.50 17.59 49.82
C CYS A 6 -23.65 18.82 50.28
N THR A 7 -24.25 19.91 50.77
CA THR A 7 -23.55 21.16 51.10
C THR A 7 -22.68 21.08 52.37
N ARG A 8 -22.82 20.04 53.20
CA ARG A 8 -22.05 19.88 54.45
C ARG A 8 -20.66 19.24 54.30
N CYS A 9 -20.32 18.63 53.16
CA CYS A 9 -19.02 17.96 52.96
C CYS A 9 -17.82 18.91 52.84
N ALA A 10 -18.02 20.18 52.46
CA ALA A 10 -16.93 21.11 52.15
C ALA A 10 -16.16 21.67 53.37
N LYS A 11 -16.62 21.44 54.61
CA LYS A 11 -16.03 22.06 55.82
C LYS A 11 -15.01 21.21 56.59
N LEU A 12 -14.74 19.97 56.18
CA LEU A 12 -13.96 19.02 56.99
C LEU A 12 -12.63 18.54 56.37
N GLY A 13 -12.18 19.08 55.24
CA GLY A 13 -10.85 18.77 54.68
C GLY A 13 -10.63 17.29 54.28
N LEU A 14 -11.71 16.51 54.17
CA LEU A 14 -11.71 15.11 53.73
C LEU A 14 -12.24 15.02 52.30
N VAL A 15 -11.43 15.45 51.33
CA VAL A 15 -11.81 15.55 49.91
C VAL A 15 -12.03 14.17 49.27
N THR A 16 -11.28 13.14 49.71
CA THR A 16 -11.28 11.83 49.04
C THR A 16 -12.49 10.95 49.39
N LEU A 17 -13.20 11.21 50.49
CA LEU A 17 -14.30 10.35 50.97
C LEU A 17 -15.71 10.82 50.54
N CYS A 18 -15.90 12.07 50.10
CA CYS A 18 -17.22 12.56 49.66
C CYS A 18 -17.51 12.33 48.16
N LEU A 19 -16.52 11.98 47.33
CA LEU A 19 -16.71 11.76 45.89
C LEU A 19 -17.58 10.52 45.58
N SER A 20 -17.64 9.54 46.48
CA SER A 20 -18.42 8.31 46.26
C SER A 20 -19.91 8.44 46.59
N ALA A 21 -20.33 9.45 47.36
CA ALA A 21 -21.68 9.55 47.92
C ALA A 21 -22.64 10.50 47.15
N CYS A 22 -22.14 11.33 46.24
CA CYS A 22 -22.97 12.17 45.37
C CYS A 22 -22.88 11.73 43.89
N ALA A 23 -22.49 10.47 43.62
CA ALA A 23 -22.63 9.89 42.28
C ALA A 23 -24.14 9.83 41.95
N THR A 24 -24.55 10.68 41.01
CA THR A 24 -25.88 10.59 40.40
C THR A 24 -26.09 9.18 39.91
N PRO A 25 -27.32 8.61 40.00
CA PRO A 25 -27.62 7.36 39.31
C PRO A 25 -27.17 7.56 37.87
N THR A 26 -26.18 6.78 37.42
CA THR A 26 -25.81 6.69 36.02
C THR A 26 -27.11 6.44 35.27
N GLU A 27 -27.52 7.41 34.44
CA GLU A 27 -28.57 7.19 33.46
C GLU A 27 -28.28 5.85 32.78
N PRO A 28 -29.31 5.03 32.51
CA PRO A 28 -29.10 3.78 31.80
C PRO A 28 -28.32 4.11 30.53
N THR A 29 -27.07 3.64 30.47
CA THR A 29 -26.23 3.79 29.30
C THR A 29 -27.05 3.27 28.15
N GLU A 30 -27.36 4.13 27.18
CA GLU A 30 -27.96 3.65 25.93
C GLU A 30 -27.08 2.49 25.45
N PRO A 31 -27.67 1.38 24.96
CA PRO A 31 -26.89 0.25 24.49
C PRO A 31 -25.83 0.78 23.55
N ASP A 32 -24.57 0.51 23.89
CA ASP A 32 -23.40 0.92 23.12
C ASP A 32 -23.70 0.54 21.66
N PRO A 33 -23.65 1.48 20.69
CA PRO A 33 -23.81 1.12 19.30
C PRO A 33 -22.88 -0.05 19.02
N GLU A 34 -23.46 -1.17 18.59
CA GLU A 34 -22.77 -2.44 18.40
C GLU A 34 -21.49 -2.18 17.60
N GLU A 35 -20.33 -2.51 18.18
CA GLU A 35 -19.04 -2.26 17.54
C GLU A 35 -19.05 -2.90 16.14
N PRO A 36 -18.52 -2.22 15.10
CA PRO A 36 -18.50 -2.78 13.76
C PRO A 36 -17.80 -4.14 13.75
N PRO A 37 -18.35 -5.15 13.07
CA PRO A 37 -17.79 -6.49 13.10
C PRO A 37 -16.40 -6.49 12.47
N THR A 38 -15.46 -7.17 13.10
CA THR A 38 -14.10 -7.39 12.60
C THR A 38 -13.99 -8.79 12.01
N CYS A 39 -12.89 -9.07 11.33
CA CYS A 39 -12.63 -10.43 10.88
C CYS A 39 -12.15 -11.36 12.01
N LEU A 40 -11.83 -10.82 13.19
CA LEU A 40 -11.50 -11.59 14.40
C LEU A 40 -12.76 -12.16 15.09
N ASP A 41 -13.95 -11.64 14.76
CA ASP A 41 -15.23 -12.15 15.27
C ASP A 41 -15.59 -13.54 14.70
N TYR A 42 -14.83 -14.01 13.70
CA TYR A 42 -14.96 -15.33 13.10
C TYR A 42 -13.90 -16.26 13.69
N GLU A 43 -14.33 -17.22 14.52
CA GLU A 43 -13.42 -18.19 15.17
C GLU A 43 -12.70 -19.11 14.18
N GLU A 44 -13.30 -19.36 13.01
CA GLU A 44 -12.76 -20.19 11.93
C GLU A 44 -12.92 -19.48 10.58
N ILE A 45 -12.06 -19.81 9.61
CA ILE A 45 -12.24 -19.40 8.21
C ILE A 45 -13.52 -20.06 7.70
N VAL A 46 -14.53 -19.25 7.46
CA VAL A 46 -15.84 -19.67 6.94
C VAL A 46 -15.92 -19.56 5.42
N SER A 47 -15.05 -18.74 4.83
CA SER A 47 -14.99 -18.55 3.39
C SER A 47 -14.49 -19.82 2.71
N PRO A 48 -15.11 -20.23 1.58
CA PRO A 48 -14.60 -21.35 0.80
C PRO A 48 -13.21 -20.99 0.26
N VAL A 49 -12.23 -21.84 0.52
CA VAL A 49 -10.85 -21.69 0.03
C VAL A 49 -10.48 -22.86 -0.89
N PRO A 50 -9.60 -22.64 -1.89
CA PRO A 50 -9.05 -23.74 -2.68
C PRO A 50 -8.14 -24.61 -1.81
N ASP A 51 -8.06 -25.90 -2.13
CA ASP A 51 -7.10 -26.83 -1.53
C ASP A 51 -5.71 -26.61 -2.15
N LEU A 52 -5.02 -25.56 -1.69
CA LEU A 52 -3.65 -25.21 -2.06
C LEU A 52 -2.76 -25.30 -0.82
N PRO A 53 -1.57 -25.92 -0.91
CA PRO A 53 -0.62 -25.90 0.20
C PRO A 53 -0.12 -24.47 0.46
N VAL A 54 0.31 -24.20 1.70
CA VAL A 54 1.06 -22.98 2.02
C VAL A 54 2.41 -23.05 1.30
N THR A 55 2.68 -22.10 0.42
CA THR A 55 3.95 -21.96 -0.31
C THR A 55 4.98 -21.21 0.53
N TYR A 56 4.55 -20.09 1.14
CA TYR A 56 5.37 -19.28 2.03
C TYR A 56 4.61 -18.98 3.31
N GLN A 57 5.34 -18.97 4.43
CA GLN A 57 4.79 -18.62 5.73
C GLN A 57 5.69 -17.55 6.36
N THR A 58 5.11 -16.42 6.73
CA THR A 58 5.81 -15.32 7.41
C THR A 58 5.33 -15.22 8.85
N GLU A 59 5.61 -14.10 9.52
CA GLU A 59 5.05 -13.84 10.85
C GLU A 59 3.53 -13.71 10.77
N HIS A 60 3.03 -12.90 9.83
CA HIS A 60 1.63 -12.51 9.73
C HIS A 60 0.90 -13.05 8.48
N LEU A 61 1.55 -13.81 7.60
CA LEU A 61 0.93 -14.30 6.36
C LEU A 61 1.11 -15.81 6.18
N ASP A 62 0.04 -16.46 5.73
CA ASP A 62 0.08 -17.80 5.13
C ASP A 62 -0.21 -17.64 3.63
N ILE A 63 0.81 -17.76 2.78
CA ILE A 63 0.72 -17.44 1.36
C ILE A 63 0.63 -18.73 0.54
N HIS A 64 -0.47 -18.87 -0.18
CA HIS A 64 -0.80 -19.96 -1.08
C HIS A 64 -0.67 -19.48 -2.53
N VAL A 65 0.08 -20.20 -3.34
CA VAL A 65 0.29 -19.86 -4.77
C VAL A 65 -0.29 -20.97 -5.63
N ASP A 66 -1.12 -20.63 -6.61
CA ASP A 66 -1.60 -21.64 -7.56
C ASP A 66 -0.48 -22.10 -8.51
N GLY A 67 -0.60 -23.30 -9.07
CA GLY A 67 0.44 -23.85 -9.96
C GLY A 67 0.57 -23.13 -11.31
N GLU A 68 -0.26 -22.12 -11.59
CA GLU A 68 -0.17 -21.30 -12.79
C GLU A 68 0.52 -19.96 -12.53
N ARG A 69 0.94 -19.73 -11.29
CA ARG A 69 1.73 -18.60 -10.85
C ARG A 69 3.02 -19.02 -10.18
N PHE A 70 3.91 -18.05 -10.09
CA PHE A 70 5.04 -18.12 -9.19
C PHE A 70 4.98 -16.90 -8.26
N LEU A 71 5.64 -17.04 -7.12
CA LEU A 71 5.96 -15.97 -6.20
C LEU A 71 7.36 -16.30 -5.71
N CYS A 72 8.26 -15.32 -5.63
CA CYS A 72 9.59 -15.52 -5.06
C CYS A 72 9.62 -15.22 -3.57
N ALA A 73 10.60 -15.80 -2.87
CA ALA A 73 10.79 -15.63 -1.44
C ALA A 73 10.88 -14.13 -1.05
N GLY A 74 11.58 -13.32 -1.84
CA GLY A 74 11.64 -11.88 -1.61
C GLY A 74 10.30 -11.15 -1.73
N SER A 75 9.39 -11.60 -2.59
CA SER A 75 8.02 -11.04 -2.65
C SER A 75 7.19 -11.42 -1.42
N ALA A 76 7.36 -12.62 -0.86
CA ALA A 76 6.71 -12.97 0.40
C ALA A 76 7.20 -12.09 1.56
N VAL A 77 8.52 -11.81 1.62
CA VAL A 77 9.10 -10.87 2.59
C VAL A 77 8.56 -9.44 2.37
N ASP A 78 8.41 -9.01 1.13
CA ASP A 78 7.87 -7.68 0.83
C ASP A 78 6.38 -7.54 1.18
N TYR A 79 5.57 -8.59 0.97
CA TYR A 79 4.18 -8.63 1.44
C TYR A 79 4.08 -8.56 2.95
N GLU A 80 4.95 -9.25 3.68
CA GLU A 80 5.02 -9.16 5.14
C GLU A 80 5.31 -7.71 5.59
N ARG A 81 6.32 -7.06 5.00
CA ARG A 81 6.62 -5.65 5.29
C ARG A 81 5.45 -4.74 4.97
N PHE A 82 4.75 -4.99 3.87
CA PHE A 82 3.56 -4.24 3.50
C PHE A 82 2.42 -4.44 4.50
N ALA A 83 2.17 -5.68 4.95
CA ALA A 83 1.17 -5.96 5.97
C ALA A 83 1.46 -5.22 7.28
N GLN A 84 2.72 -5.25 7.74
CA GLN A 84 3.19 -4.49 8.90
C GLN A 84 3.00 -2.99 8.72
N TYR A 85 3.25 -2.47 7.51
CA TYR A 85 3.03 -1.07 7.19
C TYR A 85 1.55 -0.68 7.27
N VAL A 86 0.65 -1.45 6.66
CA VAL A 86 -0.81 -1.22 6.75
C VAL A 86 -1.26 -1.25 8.21
N ALA A 87 -0.75 -2.20 9.00
CA ALA A 87 -1.05 -2.30 10.42
C ALA A 87 -0.56 -1.07 11.20
N ALA A 88 0.63 -0.55 10.90
CA ALA A 88 1.14 0.68 11.51
C ALA A 88 0.31 1.92 11.14
N GLU A 89 -0.11 2.06 9.87
CA GLU A 89 -0.99 3.15 9.42
C GLU A 89 -2.35 3.13 10.12
N LEU A 90 -2.85 1.94 10.47
CA LEU A 90 -4.09 1.75 11.21
C LEU A 90 -3.92 1.71 12.73
N ASP A 91 -2.68 1.73 13.22
CA ASP A 91 -2.32 1.53 14.63
C ASP A 91 -2.98 0.30 15.23
N ILE A 92 -2.71 -0.85 14.61
CA ILE A 92 -3.13 -2.18 15.06
C ILE A 92 -1.94 -3.12 15.16
N GLU A 93 -2.09 -4.13 16.02
CA GLU A 93 -1.24 -5.32 16.04
C GLU A 93 -1.98 -6.43 15.33
N ILE A 94 -1.36 -7.04 14.31
CA ILE A 94 -1.96 -8.13 13.54
C ILE A 94 -2.08 -9.36 14.45
N GLN A 95 -3.30 -9.73 14.83
CA GLN A 95 -3.56 -10.78 15.81
C GLN A 95 -3.51 -12.20 15.23
N ARG A 96 -3.63 -12.34 13.90
CA ARG A 96 -3.63 -13.65 13.24
C ARG A 96 -2.96 -13.58 11.88
N ARG A 97 -2.54 -14.75 11.40
CA ARG A 97 -2.04 -14.84 10.03
C ARG A 97 -3.16 -14.63 9.02
N VAL A 98 -2.92 -13.74 8.06
CA VAL A 98 -3.80 -13.47 6.93
C VAL A 98 -3.53 -14.54 5.86
N PRO A 99 -4.52 -15.38 5.49
CA PRO A 99 -4.36 -16.32 4.39
C PRO A 99 -4.41 -15.56 3.06
N VAL A 100 -3.35 -15.65 2.27
CA VAL A 100 -3.22 -14.97 0.97
C VAL A 100 -3.16 -15.99 -0.16
N TYR A 101 -4.18 -16.02 -1.01
CA TYR A 101 -4.26 -16.88 -2.19
C TYR A 101 -3.89 -16.07 -3.45
N ALA A 102 -2.62 -16.15 -3.84
CA ALA A 102 -2.10 -15.57 -5.07
C ALA A 102 -2.40 -16.51 -6.25
N MET A 103 -3.40 -16.14 -7.07
CA MET A 103 -3.97 -17.04 -8.08
C MET A 103 -4.18 -16.36 -9.42
N ARG A 104 -3.91 -17.07 -10.53
CA ARG A 104 -4.19 -16.61 -11.88
C ARG A 104 -5.66 -16.24 -12.06
N SER A 105 -6.56 -17.03 -11.48
CA SER A 105 -7.99 -16.76 -11.46
C SER A 105 -8.57 -16.82 -10.07
N VAL A 106 -9.26 -15.75 -9.68
CA VAL A 106 -10.06 -15.67 -8.45
C VAL A 106 -11.56 -15.96 -8.71
N SER A 107 -11.92 -16.36 -9.93
CA SER A 107 -13.31 -16.64 -10.28
C SER A 107 -13.85 -17.81 -9.45
N GLY A 108 -14.98 -17.60 -8.77
CA GLY A 108 -15.58 -18.59 -7.87
C GLY A 108 -15.35 -18.28 -6.38
N TYR A 109 -14.36 -17.45 -6.07
CA TYR A 109 -14.08 -16.94 -4.73
C TYR A 109 -14.45 -15.46 -4.61
N CYS A 110 -14.17 -14.68 -5.66
CA CYS A 110 -14.46 -13.25 -5.72
C CYS A 110 -15.53 -12.89 -6.75
N SER A 111 -16.32 -11.86 -6.44
CA SER A 111 -17.21 -11.20 -7.39
C SER A 111 -16.48 -10.19 -8.29
N ALA A 112 -15.36 -9.63 -7.81
CA ALA A 112 -14.51 -8.73 -8.56
C ALA A 112 -13.45 -9.49 -9.36
N SER A 113 -13.00 -8.89 -10.48
CA SER A 113 -12.11 -9.58 -11.41
C SER A 113 -10.65 -9.58 -10.99
N GLY A 114 -10.22 -8.63 -10.14
CA GLY A 114 -8.82 -8.47 -9.70
C GLY A 114 -8.51 -9.23 -8.41
N GLY A 115 -9.46 -9.29 -7.49
CA GLY A 115 -9.27 -9.93 -6.20
C GLY A 115 -10.41 -9.59 -5.25
N CYS A 116 -10.29 -10.04 -4.01
CA CYS A 116 -11.15 -9.63 -2.90
C CYS A 116 -10.50 -10.07 -1.57
N ALA A 117 -10.77 -9.31 -0.51
CA ALA A 117 -10.69 -9.80 0.86
C ALA A 117 -12.09 -10.19 1.37
N THR A 118 -12.20 -11.35 2.01
CA THR A 118 -13.44 -11.82 2.61
C THR A 118 -13.66 -11.21 4.00
N LYS A 119 -14.87 -11.35 4.55
CA LYS A 119 -15.20 -10.81 5.88
C LYS A 119 -14.41 -11.47 7.00
N ASP A 120 -14.03 -12.73 6.82
CA ASP A 120 -13.14 -13.47 7.71
C ASP A 120 -11.66 -13.30 7.32
N GLY A 121 -11.30 -12.27 6.53
CA GLY A 121 -9.93 -11.83 6.28
C GLY A 121 -9.09 -12.70 5.35
N VAL A 122 -9.70 -13.61 4.59
CA VAL A 122 -9.00 -14.35 3.53
C VAL A 122 -8.82 -13.44 2.32
N VAL A 123 -7.59 -13.37 1.81
CA VAL A 123 -7.22 -12.57 0.65
C VAL A 123 -7.12 -13.46 -0.59
N PHE A 124 -7.82 -13.10 -1.66
CA PHE A 124 -7.67 -13.70 -2.98
C PHE A 124 -7.21 -12.63 -3.95
N ALA A 125 -6.07 -12.81 -4.61
CA ALA A 125 -5.50 -11.77 -5.45
C ALA A 125 -4.98 -12.28 -6.79
N LYS A 126 -5.30 -11.55 -7.86
CA LYS A 126 -4.60 -11.66 -9.13
C LYS A 126 -3.29 -10.86 -9.14
N GLU A 127 -2.54 -10.96 -10.24
CA GLU A 127 -1.31 -10.21 -10.44
C GLU A 127 -1.64 -8.74 -10.30
N LEU A 128 -0.73 -7.99 -9.65
CA LEU A 128 -0.88 -6.54 -9.44
C LEU A 128 -2.01 -6.16 -8.46
N SER A 129 -2.73 -7.12 -7.89
CA SER A 129 -3.79 -6.88 -6.89
C SER A 129 -3.41 -7.38 -5.50
N ALA A 130 -2.26 -8.05 -5.34
CA ALA A 130 -1.87 -8.61 -4.05
C ALA A 130 -1.75 -7.55 -2.95
N TYR A 131 -1.02 -6.45 -3.18
CA TYR A 131 -0.93 -5.34 -2.22
C TYR A 131 -2.32 -4.74 -1.91
N HIS A 132 -3.16 -4.52 -2.93
CA HIS A 132 -4.49 -3.95 -2.74
C HIS A 132 -5.35 -4.81 -1.82
N GLU A 133 -5.46 -6.10 -2.13
CA GLU A 133 -6.31 -7.00 -1.36
C GLU A 133 -5.70 -7.35 0.00
N LEU A 134 -4.37 -7.36 0.10
CA LEU A 134 -3.68 -7.54 1.38
C LEU A 134 -3.94 -6.36 2.32
N ALA A 135 -4.03 -5.13 1.83
CA ALA A 135 -4.42 -3.99 2.65
C ALA A 135 -5.82 -4.18 3.25
N HIS A 136 -6.77 -4.71 2.47
CA HIS A 136 -8.09 -5.07 2.99
C HIS A 136 -8.03 -6.23 4.00
N GLY A 137 -7.21 -7.25 3.71
CA GLY A 137 -7.00 -8.40 4.60
C GLY A 137 -6.43 -8.01 5.96
N VAL A 138 -5.53 -7.03 6.02
CA VAL A 138 -5.02 -6.49 7.29
C VAL A 138 -6.04 -5.57 7.94
N ALA A 139 -6.67 -4.67 7.17
CA ALA A 139 -7.64 -3.71 7.70
C ALA A 139 -8.91 -4.38 8.25
N CYS A 140 -9.19 -5.63 7.89
CA CYS A 140 -10.33 -6.37 8.41
C CYS A 140 -10.32 -6.54 9.94
N GLU A 141 -9.13 -6.51 10.56
CA GLU A 141 -8.99 -6.60 12.02
C GLU A 141 -9.47 -5.33 12.72
N VAL A 142 -9.52 -4.20 12.02
CA VAL A 142 -10.17 -2.97 12.52
C VAL A 142 -11.68 -3.06 12.36
N ARG A 143 -12.14 -3.48 11.18
CA ARG A 143 -13.55 -3.71 10.86
C ARG A 143 -13.70 -4.35 9.49
N THR A 144 -14.84 -4.98 9.28
CA THR A 144 -15.34 -5.39 7.98
C THR A 144 -16.40 -4.41 7.48
N GLY A 145 -16.56 -4.29 6.17
CA GLY A 145 -17.62 -3.46 5.59
C GLY A 145 -17.44 -1.95 5.83
N ALA A 146 -16.21 -1.46 5.88
CA ALA A 146 -15.94 -0.03 5.79
C ALA A 146 -16.53 0.55 4.48
N PRO A 147 -17.03 1.80 4.48
CA PRO A 147 -17.53 2.43 3.26
C PRO A 147 -16.47 2.42 2.15
N ALA A 148 -16.90 2.24 0.89
CA ALA A 148 -16.00 2.04 -0.25
C ALA A 148 -14.95 3.17 -0.41
N LEU A 149 -15.32 4.42 -0.14
CA LEU A 149 -14.38 5.55 -0.09
C LEU A 149 -13.20 5.29 0.84
N LEU A 150 -13.46 4.74 2.03
CA LEU A 150 -12.44 4.50 3.04
C LEU A 150 -11.70 3.19 2.79
N ALA A 151 -12.43 2.11 2.50
CA ALA A 151 -11.85 0.80 2.25
C ALA A 151 -10.96 0.81 1.00
N GLU A 152 -11.53 1.12 -0.16
CA GLU A 152 -10.77 1.12 -1.42
C GLU A 152 -9.78 2.28 -1.46
N GLY A 153 -10.11 3.42 -0.84
CA GLY A 153 -9.18 4.53 -0.70
C GLY A 153 -7.93 4.16 0.10
N LEU A 154 -8.08 3.45 1.23
CA LEU A 154 -6.94 2.94 2.00
C LEU A 154 -6.08 2.03 1.13
N ALA A 155 -6.67 0.98 0.58
CA ALA A 155 -5.94 -0.01 -0.19
C ALA A 155 -5.21 0.63 -1.40
N ARG A 156 -5.88 1.52 -2.15
CA ARG A 156 -5.26 2.26 -3.27
C ARG A 156 -4.23 3.30 -2.86
N SER A 157 -4.35 3.89 -1.68
CA SER A 157 -3.38 4.90 -1.21
C SER A 157 -2.02 4.30 -0.88
N LEU A 158 -1.96 3.01 -0.59
CA LEU A 158 -0.75 2.33 -0.12
C LEU A 158 -0.09 1.43 -1.17
N GLU A 159 -0.71 1.28 -2.34
CA GLU A 159 -0.15 0.46 -3.42
C GLU A 159 1.21 0.97 -3.91
N PRO A 160 2.04 0.07 -4.48
CA PRO A 160 3.38 0.40 -4.96
C PRO A 160 3.35 1.08 -6.34
N PHE A 161 2.34 1.90 -6.64
CA PHE A 161 2.25 2.64 -7.90
C PHE A 161 1.82 4.10 -7.69
N ALA A 162 2.25 4.92 -8.64
CA ALA A 162 1.84 6.31 -8.73
C ALA A 162 0.33 6.44 -8.82
N ASN A 163 -0.21 7.52 -8.24
CA ASN A 163 -1.59 7.90 -8.46
C ASN A 163 -1.68 9.38 -8.78
N ASP A 164 -1.95 9.69 -10.06
CA ASP A 164 -2.14 11.05 -10.59
C ASP A 164 -3.62 11.38 -10.86
N GLN A 165 -4.55 10.51 -10.42
CA GLN A 165 -5.98 10.71 -10.66
C GLN A 165 -6.64 11.47 -9.50
N LYS A 166 -6.32 12.76 -9.42
CA LYS A 166 -7.01 13.70 -8.52
C LYS A 166 -8.44 13.94 -9.05
N GLY A 167 -9.45 13.65 -8.22
CA GLY A 167 -10.87 13.90 -8.54
C GLY A 167 -11.65 14.52 -7.38
N ASP A 168 -12.88 14.95 -7.62
CA ASP A 168 -13.75 15.57 -6.61
C ASP A 168 -14.16 14.53 -5.53
N PRO A 169 -13.71 14.70 -4.27
CA PRO A 169 -13.92 13.70 -3.24
C PRO A 169 -15.37 13.64 -2.75
N THR A 170 -16.16 14.69 -2.98
CA THR A 170 -17.58 14.73 -2.57
C THR A 170 -18.43 13.71 -3.33
N GLN A 171 -18.05 13.41 -4.57
CA GLN A 171 -18.71 12.43 -5.45
C GLN A 171 -18.52 10.97 -4.99
N LEU A 172 -17.53 10.73 -4.12
CA LEU A 172 -17.13 9.40 -3.69
C LEU A 172 -18.02 8.87 -2.55
N SER A 173 -18.54 9.78 -1.73
CA SER A 173 -19.10 9.48 -0.41
C SER A 173 -20.42 8.71 -0.42
N GLU A 174 -21.23 8.88 -1.46
CA GLU A 174 -22.51 8.18 -1.60
C GLU A 174 -22.43 6.95 -2.53
N THR A 175 -21.28 6.75 -3.18
CA THR A 175 -21.12 5.68 -4.14
C THR A 175 -20.91 4.35 -3.41
N ARG A 176 -21.87 3.43 -3.58
CA ARG A 176 -21.78 2.06 -3.06
C ARG A 176 -20.88 1.20 -3.95
N SER A 177 -20.31 0.14 -3.39
CA SER A 177 -19.22 -0.66 -3.99
C SER A 177 -19.45 -1.08 -5.45
N LYS A 178 -20.67 -1.42 -5.86
CA LYS A 178 -20.96 -1.88 -7.23
C LYS A 178 -20.75 -0.80 -8.32
N ASP A 179 -20.88 0.47 -7.95
CA ASP A 179 -20.78 1.62 -8.86
C ASP A 179 -19.47 2.40 -8.62
N PHE A 180 -18.60 1.90 -7.73
CA PHE A 180 -17.40 2.60 -7.24
C PHE A 180 -16.21 2.56 -8.20
N GLY A 181 -16.23 1.68 -9.21
CA GLY A 181 -15.12 1.48 -10.14
C GLY A 181 -14.54 2.77 -10.76
N PRO A 182 -15.35 3.72 -11.26
CA PRO A 182 -14.86 5.00 -11.80
C PRO A 182 -14.17 5.92 -10.80
N TYR A 183 -14.37 5.69 -9.50
CA TYR A 183 -13.95 6.56 -8.40
C TYR A 183 -12.78 5.99 -7.60
N TYR A 184 -12.37 4.76 -7.93
CA TYR A 184 -11.39 3.98 -7.22
C TYR A 184 -10.03 4.69 -7.05
N TYR A 185 -9.50 5.26 -8.12
CA TYR A 185 -8.24 6.02 -8.05
C TYR A 185 -8.40 7.37 -7.32
N HIS A 186 -9.54 8.05 -7.49
CA HIS A 186 -9.82 9.30 -6.77
C HIS A 186 -9.85 9.07 -5.26
N ALA A 187 -10.42 7.94 -4.82
CA ALA A 187 -10.46 7.55 -3.42
C ALA A 187 -9.06 7.29 -2.86
N GLY A 188 -8.22 6.56 -3.60
CA GLY A 188 -6.81 6.36 -3.21
C GLY A 188 -6.06 7.67 -3.06
N HIS A 189 -6.25 8.59 -4.01
CA HIS A 189 -5.60 9.90 -4.00
C HIS A 189 -6.07 10.76 -2.81
N PHE A 190 -7.37 10.75 -2.53
CA PHE A 190 -7.95 11.50 -1.40
C PHE A 190 -7.54 10.92 -0.05
N VAL A 191 -7.60 9.60 0.12
CA VAL A 191 -7.20 8.95 1.38
C VAL A 191 -5.71 9.13 1.64
N ARG A 192 -4.85 9.10 0.62
CA ARG A 192 -3.42 9.41 0.79
C ARG A 192 -3.20 10.83 1.31
N TRP A 193 -3.95 11.81 0.80
CA TRP A 193 -3.91 13.18 1.31
C TRP A 193 -4.33 13.27 2.79
N LEU A 194 -5.40 12.56 3.18
CA LEU A 194 -5.85 12.50 4.57
C LEU A 194 -4.76 11.93 5.49
N LEU A 195 -4.12 10.82 5.09
CA LEU A 195 -3.08 10.15 5.87
C LEU A 195 -1.83 11.03 6.02
N GLU A 196 -1.30 11.56 4.92
CA GLU A 196 0.02 12.21 4.92
C GLU A 196 -0.01 13.70 5.26
N GLN A 197 -1.07 14.43 4.91
CA GLN A 197 -1.14 15.88 5.14
C GLN A 197 -1.89 16.23 6.42
N LEU A 198 -2.93 15.46 6.76
CA LEU A 198 -3.77 15.74 7.94
C LEU A 198 -3.47 14.80 9.11
N GLY A 199 -2.66 13.77 8.89
CA GLY A 199 -2.25 12.79 9.89
C GLY A 199 -3.19 11.59 10.00
N PRO A 200 -2.64 10.41 10.36
CA PRO A 200 -3.37 9.15 10.28
C PRO A 200 -4.43 8.98 11.38
N ASP A 201 -4.33 9.68 12.51
CA ASP A 201 -5.21 9.44 13.67
C ASP A 201 -6.69 9.77 13.40
N ALA A 202 -6.95 10.87 12.70
CA ALA A 202 -8.29 11.23 12.27
C ALA A 202 -8.83 10.21 11.26
N PHE A 203 -7.99 9.74 10.34
CA PHE A 203 -8.34 8.69 9.38
C PHE A 203 -8.70 7.38 10.07
N LYS A 204 -7.91 6.92 11.04
CA LYS A 204 -8.19 5.71 11.84
C LYS A 204 -9.55 5.81 12.53
N SER A 205 -9.86 6.97 13.10
CA SER A 205 -11.14 7.23 13.78
C SER A 205 -12.34 7.10 12.82
N ILE A 206 -12.28 7.74 11.64
CA ILE A 206 -13.36 7.62 10.64
C ILE A 206 -13.40 6.24 9.99
N TYR A 207 -12.25 5.60 9.77
CA TYR A 207 -12.23 4.23 9.28
C TYR A 207 -12.98 3.32 10.24
N ARG A 208 -12.72 3.40 11.55
CA ARG A 208 -13.42 2.61 12.58
C ARG A 208 -14.92 2.89 12.62
N SER A 209 -15.33 4.15 12.58
CA SER A 209 -16.71 4.55 12.96
C SER A 209 -17.66 4.83 11.80
N ALA A 210 -17.18 5.21 10.62
CA ALA A 210 -18.06 5.73 9.57
C ALA A 210 -18.99 4.65 8.99
N THR A 211 -20.26 4.99 8.81
CA THR A 211 -21.26 4.13 8.16
C THR A 211 -21.85 4.84 6.94
N TYR A 212 -22.58 4.09 6.10
CA TYR A 212 -23.32 4.73 5.00
C TYR A 212 -24.57 5.44 5.52
N GLU A 213 -25.16 4.94 6.59
CA GLU A 213 -26.37 5.44 7.24
C GLU A 213 -26.17 6.85 7.80
N ASP A 214 -24.99 7.12 8.36
CA ASP A 214 -24.64 8.43 8.95
C ASP A 214 -24.08 9.44 7.93
N GLY A 215 -23.85 8.99 6.69
CA GLY A 215 -23.26 9.79 5.62
C GLY A 215 -21.73 9.89 5.74
N VAL A 216 -21.02 9.19 4.86
CA VAL A 216 -19.55 9.05 4.89
C VAL A 216 -18.83 10.40 4.82
N TRP A 217 -19.27 11.31 3.93
CA TRP A 217 -18.64 12.63 3.80
C TRP A 217 -18.79 13.48 5.05
N SER A 218 -20.01 13.50 5.60
CA SER A 218 -20.31 14.26 6.81
C SER A 218 -19.55 13.70 8.01
N ALA A 219 -19.38 12.38 8.11
CA ALA A 219 -18.54 11.76 9.12
C ALA A 219 -17.07 12.20 9.00
N ILE A 220 -16.53 12.25 7.77
CA ILE A 220 -15.18 12.74 7.49
C ILE A 220 -15.02 14.20 7.96
N GLU A 221 -15.87 15.11 7.48
CA GLU A 221 -15.79 16.54 7.85
C GLU A 221 -15.98 16.76 9.35
N THR A 222 -16.80 15.93 10.01
CA THR A 222 -17.01 16.00 11.46
C THR A 222 -15.75 15.64 12.23
N VAL A 223 -15.05 14.56 11.86
CA VAL A 223 -13.84 14.14 12.58
C VAL A 223 -12.67 15.07 12.32
N TYR A 224 -12.54 15.59 11.10
CA TYR A 224 -11.51 16.59 10.79
C TYR A 224 -11.87 18.01 11.23
N GLY A 225 -13.13 18.28 11.60
CA GLY A 225 -13.61 19.57 12.09
C GLY A 225 -13.63 20.69 11.04
N ALA A 226 -13.60 20.33 9.75
CA ALA A 226 -13.50 21.28 8.64
C ALA A 226 -14.15 20.72 7.36
N ALA A 227 -14.52 21.63 6.44
CA ALA A 227 -14.95 21.25 5.10
C ALA A 227 -13.73 20.94 4.25
N LEU A 228 -13.52 19.67 3.90
CA LEU A 228 -12.23 19.23 3.33
C LEU A 228 -12.13 19.38 1.81
N ALA A 229 -13.25 19.47 1.09
CA ALA A 229 -13.21 19.50 -0.38
C ALA A 229 -12.43 20.71 -0.95
N PRO A 230 -12.61 21.95 -0.44
CA PRO A 230 -11.82 23.11 -0.87
C PRO A 230 -10.33 22.94 -0.56
N ASP A 231 -9.99 22.47 0.64
CA ASP A 231 -8.61 22.31 1.10
C ASP A 231 -7.91 21.24 0.26
N TYR A 232 -8.55 20.09 0.04
CA TYR A 232 -8.04 19.05 -0.85
C TYR A 232 -7.83 19.56 -2.29
N ALA A 233 -8.79 20.32 -2.83
CA ALA A 233 -8.66 20.89 -4.17
C ALA A 233 -7.44 21.83 -4.28
N ALA A 234 -7.17 22.61 -3.23
CA ALA A 234 -6.08 23.57 -3.19
C ALA A 234 -4.70 22.96 -2.85
N GLU A 235 -4.67 22.00 -1.92
CA GLU A 235 -3.44 21.58 -1.24
C GLU A 235 -2.95 20.20 -1.67
N ALA A 236 -3.84 19.29 -2.08
CA ALA A 236 -3.41 17.96 -2.45
C ALA A 236 -2.48 18.01 -3.68
N PRO A 237 -1.35 17.28 -3.66
CA PRO A 237 -0.44 17.22 -4.80
C PRO A 237 -1.19 16.71 -6.03
N LEU A 238 -0.59 16.93 -7.19
CA LEU A 238 -1.20 16.43 -8.43
C LEU A 238 -1.00 14.92 -8.58
N MET A 239 0.07 14.39 -7.99
CA MET A 239 0.38 12.97 -8.01
C MET A 239 1.06 12.52 -6.73
N TRP A 240 0.63 11.37 -6.23
CA TRP A 240 1.33 10.64 -5.18
C TRP A 240 2.40 9.74 -5.79
N ILE A 241 3.59 9.76 -5.18
CA ILE A 241 4.66 8.82 -5.50
C ILE A 241 4.32 7.45 -4.92
N PRO A 242 4.76 6.33 -5.53
CA PRO A 242 4.55 5.01 -4.95
C PRO A 242 4.97 5.01 -3.49
N HIS A 243 4.17 4.40 -2.64
CA HIS A 243 4.62 4.14 -1.28
C HIS A 243 5.94 3.37 -1.33
N ARG A 244 6.92 3.81 -0.52
CA ARG A 244 8.27 3.21 -0.46
C ARG A 244 8.96 3.07 -1.82
N GLN A 245 8.73 4.02 -2.75
CA GLN A 245 9.32 4.01 -4.09
C GLN A 245 10.80 3.62 -4.09
N CYS A 246 11.57 4.14 -3.11
CA CYS A 246 13.00 3.92 -2.92
C CYS A 246 13.42 3.49 -1.49
N ALA A 247 12.49 3.01 -0.67
CA ALA A 247 12.84 2.54 0.68
C ALA A 247 13.40 1.10 0.66
N ASP A 248 14.19 0.75 1.67
CA ASP A 248 14.73 -0.60 1.94
C ASP A 248 15.52 -1.27 0.80
N MET A 249 16.08 -0.47 -0.10
CA MET A 249 16.94 -0.97 -1.17
C MET A 249 18.42 -0.66 -0.88
N PRO A 250 19.33 -1.55 -1.29
CA PRO A 250 20.75 -1.29 -1.15
C PRO A 250 21.17 -0.13 -2.07
N LEU A 251 21.93 0.82 -1.52
CA LEU A 251 22.63 1.82 -2.32
C LEU A 251 23.91 1.19 -2.87
N LEU A 252 24.06 1.21 -4.19
CA LEU A 252 25.26 0.75 -4.88
C LEU A 252 26.25 1.91 -5.00
N GLU A 253 27.41 1.74 -4.38
CA GLU A 253 28.50 2.73 -4.44
C GLU A 253 29.18 2.71 -5.82
N PRO A 254 29.54 3.88 -6.39
CA PRO A 254 30.26 3.94 -7.65
C PRO A 254 31.71 3.42 -7.49
N GLY A 255 32.14 2.60 -8.44
CA GLY A 255 33.54 2.25 -8.66
C GLY A 255 34.29 3.30 -9.48
N ALA A 256 35.49 2.96 -9.96
CA ALA A 256 36.33 3.88 -10.74
C ALA A 256 35.71 4.30 -12.09
N GLU A 257 34.91 3.41 -12.70
CA GLU A 257 34.32 3.61 -14.03
C GLU A 257 32.80 3.85 -14.00
N GLY A 258 32.17 3.69 -12.84
CA GLY A 258 30.72 3.77 -12.68
C GLY A 258 30.20 2.70 -11.72
N TRP A 259 28.93 2.34 -11.83
CA TRP A 259 28.30 1.33 -10.97
C TRP A 259 28.38 -0.06 -11.61
N THR A 260 28.58 -1.08 -10.79
CA THR A 260 28.53 -2.48 -11.23
C THR A 260 27.66 -3.27 -10.27
N PHE A 261 26.51 -3.72 -10.77
CA PHE A 261 25.64 -4.65 -10.10
C PHE A 261 25.94 -6.07 -10.60
N ALA A 262 26.10 -7.00 -9.69
CA ALA A 262 26.20 -8.42 -10.00
C ALA A 262 25.47 -9.21 -8.92
N ALA A 263 24.54 -10.06 -9.34
CA ALA A 263 23.73 -10.85 -8.44
C ALA A 263 23.33 -12.17 -9.08
N ARG A 264 22.89 -13.10 -8.25
CA ARG A 264 22.19 -14.29 -8.69
C ARG A 264 20.70 -14.07 -8.49
N LEU A 265 19.92 -14.11 -9.55
CA LEU A 265 18.46 -14.17 -9.43
C LEU A 265 18.06 -15.61 -9.17
N ASP A 266 17.55 -15.86 -7.97
CA ASP A 266 17.09 -17.16 -7.51
C ASP A 266 15.80 -16.96 -6.72
N CYS A 267 14.70 -17.61 -7.14
CA CYS A 267 13.39 -17.36 -6.54
C CYS A 267 13.28 -17.86 -5.08
N ASP A 268 14.23 -18.69 -4.64
CA ASP A 268 14.37 -19.11 -3.25
C ASP A 268 15.18 -18.10 -2.40
N ASP A 269 15.84 -17.11 -3.02
CA ASP A 269 16.57 -16.04 -2.32
C ASP A 269 15.60 -14.91 -1.91
N GLU A 270 15.67 -14.49 -0.64
CA GLU A 270 14.87 -13.39 -0.09
C GLU A 270 15.20 -12.04 -0.73
N ALA A 271 16.34 -11.90 -1.41
CA ALA A 271 16.66 -10.71 -2.19
C ALA A 271 15.87 -10.65 -3.51
N THR A 272 15.45 -11.79 -4.07
CA THR A 272 14.78 -11.86 -5.37
C THR A 272 13.27 -11.78 -5.23
N LEU A 273 12.68 -10.77 -5.87
CA LEU A 273 11.24 -10.54 -5.93
C LEU A 273 10.66 -11.14 -7.22
N GLY A 274 9.37 -11.42 -7.22
CA GLY A 274 8.62 -11.92 -8.39
C GLY A 274 7.22 -12.38 -7.98
N PRO A 275 6.17 -12.11 -8.77
CA PRO A 275 6.19 -11.47 -10.09
C PRO A 275 6.47 -9.96 -10.00
N TYR A 276 6.73 -9.32 -11.14
CA TYR A 276 6.97 -7.88 -11.17
C TYR A 276 5.65 -7.10 -11.02
N GLU A 277 5.37 -6.68 -9.78
CA GLU A 277 4.09 -6.04 -9.42
C GLU A 277 4.04 -4.51 -9.58
N LYS A 278 5.15 -3.90 -10.00
CA LYS A 278 5.30 -2.44 -10.08
C LYS A 278 4.95 -1.87 -11.45
N THR A 279 3.97 -2.47 -12.13
CA THR A 279 3.48 -1.95 -13.41
C THR A 279 1.96 -1.87 -13.43
N THR A 280 1.45 -0.74 -13.90
CA THR A 280 0.01 -0.55 -14.16
C THR A 280 -0.39 -0.98 -15.57
N ARG A 281 0.59 -1.33 -16.41
CA ARG A 281 0.35 -1.82 -17.76
C ARG A 281 0.36 -3.33 -17.73
N ASN A 282 -0.66 -3.93 -18.35
CA ASN A 282 -0.70 -5.35 -18.63
C ASN A 282 0.37 -5.67 -19.70
N LEU A 283 1.62 -5.71 -19.28
CA LEU A 283 2.74 -6.10 -20.10
C LEU A 283 2.69 -7.62 -20.14
N SER A 284 2.74 -8.21 -21.33
CA SER A 284 2.60 -9.67 -21.49
C SER A 284 3.59 -10.49 -20.67
N ASN A 285 4.65 -9.87 -20.15
CA ASN A 285 5.76 -10.53 -19.46
C ASN A 285 5.97 -10.09 -18.00
N SER A 286 5.28 -9.07 -17.47
CA SER A 286 5.49 -8.63 -16.07
C SER A 286 5.12 -9.71 -15.06
N ASN A 287 4.17 -10.57 -15.45
CA ASN A 287 3.65 -11.65 -14.63
C ASN A 287 4.54 -12.91 -14.67
N THR A 288 5.68 -12.83 -15.37
CA THR A 288 6.64 -13.93 -15.56
C THR A 288 8.06 -13.51 -15.22
N GLU A 289 8.28 -12.35 -14.59
CA GLU A 289 9.62 -11.81 -14.33
C GLU A 289 9.97 -11.83 -12.84
N MET A 290 11.14 -12.39 -12.53
CA MET A 290 11.81 -12.22 -11.24
C MET A 290 12.80 -11.05 -11.34
N TYR A 291 13.06 -10.37 -10.23
CA TYR A 291 13.88 -9.17 -10.25
C TYR A 291 14.59 -8.89 -8.92
N GLN A 292 15.63 -8.07 -9.00
CA GLN A 292 16.25 -7.42 -7.85
C GLN A 292 16.30 -5.91 -8.10
N SER A 293 16.22 -5.14 -7.02
CA SER A 293 16.22 -3.68 -7.04
C SER A 293 17.40 -3.13 -6.25
N PHE A 294 18.00 -2.04 -6.72
CA PHE A 294 19.02 -1.29 -6.01
C PHE A 294 18.92 0.20 -6.33
N LEU A 295 19.60 1.03 -5.53
CA LEU A 295 19.71 2.47 -5.75
C LEU A 295 21.09 2.82 -6.30
N ILE A 296 21.16 3.87 -7.12
CA ILE A 296 22.38 4.59 -7.46
C ILE A 296 22.17 6.08 -7.16
N ASP A 297 23.24 6.79 -6.82
CA ASP A 297 23.22 8.25 -6.69
C ASP A 297 23.93 8.87 -7.90
N VAL A 298 23.16 9.45 -8.82
CA VAL A 298 23.67 10.06 -10.05
C VAL A 298 24.18 11.46 -9.73
N PRO A 299 25.49 11.75 -9.83
CA PRO A 299 26.03 13.04 -9.40
C PRO A 299 25.73 14.18 -10.38
N GLU A 300 25.67 13.87 -11.68
CA GLU A 300 25.47 14.85 -12.75
C GLU A 300 24.44 14.32 -13.77
N PRO A 301 23.44 15.13 -14.17
CA PRO A 301 22.56 14.76 -15.27
C PRO A 301 23.34 14.52 -16.55
N GLY A 302 22.92 13.54 -17.35
CA GLY A 302 23.57 13.25 -18.62
C GLY A 302 23.23 11.88 -19.19
N LYS A 303 24.01 11.49 -20.20
CA LYS A 303 23.89 10.20 -20.85
C LYS A 303 24.79 9.19 -20.17
N TYR A 304 24.24 8.02 -19.93
CA TYR A 304 24.91 6.90 -19.30
C TYR A 304 24.74 5.67 -20.16
N ARG A 305 25.81 4.90 -20.31
CA ARG A 305 25.79 3.60 -20.97
C ARG A 305 25.48 2.54 -19.92
N MET A 306 24.43 1.77 -20.19
CA MET A 306 24.07 0.57 -19.45
C MET A 306 24.44 -0.67 -20.25
N GLU A 307 25.26 -1.55 -19.71
CA GLU A 307 25.60 -2.85 -20.34
C GLU A 307 25.15 -4.00 -19.45
N ARG A 308 24.64 -5.07 -20.07
CA ARG A 308 24.05 -6.22 -19.36
C ARG A 308 24.67 -7.54 -19.79
N SER A 309 24.55 -8.55 -18.91
CA SER A 309 25.09 -9.89 -19.11
C SER A 309 24.42 -10.71 -20.22
N ASP A 310 23.12 -10.52 -20.44
CA ASP A 310 22.31 -11.29 -21.40
C ASP A 310 21.23 -10.39 -22.02
N SER A 311 20.92 -10.65 -23.29
CA SER A 311 19.77 -10.12 -24.02
C SER A 311 18.41 -10.28 -23.32
N LEU A 312 18.23 -11.28 -22.45
CA LEU A 312 17.02 -11.55 -21.68
C LEU A 312 16.88 -10.70 -20.41
N VAL A 313 17.94 -10.02 -19.98
CA VAL A 313 17.89 -9.15 -18.79
C VAL A 313 17.20 -7.84 -19.14
N HIS A 314 16.05 -7.57 -18.56
CA HIS A 314 15.38 -6.28 -18.69
C HIS A 314 15.82 -5.34 -17.56
N VAL A 315 15.87 -4.05 -17.84
CA VAL A 315 16.22 -3.05 -16.84
C VAL A 315 15.12 -1.98 -16.82
N ARG A 316 14.64 -1.67 -15.62
CA ARG A 316 13.85 -0.47 -15.36
C ARG A 316 14.67 0.47 -14.52
N TYR A 317 14.43 1.75 -14.71
CA TYR A 317 14.94 2.78 -13.83
C TYR A 317 13.88 3.83 -13.58
N GLU A 318 13.84 4.32 -12.35
CA GLU A 318 12.90 5.33 -11.89
C GLU A 318 13.63 6.27 -10.94
N ARG A 319 13.36 7.57 -11.06
CA ARG A 319 13.93 8.55 -10.14
C ARG A 319 13.21 8.45 -8.79
N CYS A 320 13.98 8.44 -7.72
CA CYS A 320 13.46 8.58 -6.37
C CYS A 320 13.08 10.03 -6.14
N LEU A 321 11.81 10.28 -5.80
CA LEU A 321 11.36 11.62 -5.45
C LEU A 321 11.23 11.75 -3.93
N ASP A 322 11.82 12.81 -3.38
CA ASP A 322 11.70 13.13 -1.95
C ASP A 322 10.37 13.82 -1.65
N GLU A 323 9.76 14.48 -2.65
CA GLU A 323 8.53 15.26 -2.52
C GLU A 323 7.50 14.86 -3.59
N HIS A 324 6.22 15.02 -3.27
CA HIS A 324 5.13 14.79 -4.21
C HIS A 324 5.02 15.95 -5.20
N PRO A 325 5.04 15.70 -6.52
CA PRO A 325 4.89 16.76 -7.50
C PRO A 325 3.57 17.53 -7.37
N ALA A 326 3.66 18.85 -7.19
CA ALA A 326 2.51 19.74 -7.04
C ALA A 326 1.96 20.30 -8.36
N SER A 327 2.59 20.02 -9.51
CA SER A 327 2.18 20.55 -10.82
C SER A 327 2.51 19.61 -11.97
N GLU A 328 1.77 19.69 -13.08
CA GLU A 328 2.06 18.90 -14.30
C GLU A 328 3.49 19.12 -14.80
N ALA A 329 3.97 20.37 -14.74
CA ALA A 329 5.34 20.69 -15.11
C ALA A 329 6.38 20.02 -14.20
N ALA A 330 6.10 19.92 -12.89
CA ALA A 330 6.97 19.19 -11.96
C ALA A 330 6.89 17.67 -12.20
N ILE A 331 5.72 17.13 -12.52
CA ILE A 331 5.59 15.72 -12.92
C ILE A 331 6.42 15.45 -14.18
N ASP A 332 6.21 16.22 -15.24
CA ASP A 332 6.88 16.03 -16.52
C ASP A 332 8.39 16.30 -16.42
N ALA A 333 8.80 17.23 -15.56
CA ALA A 333 10.20 17.52 -15.33
C ALA A 333 10.86 16.44 -14.46
N GLU A 334 10.29 16.08 -13.31
CA GLU A 334 10.99 15.30 -12.28
C GLU A 334 10.67 13.82 -12.32
N TRP A 335 9.44 13.45 -12.70
CA TRP A 335 9.02 12.07 -12.79
C TRP A 335 9.20 11.55 -14.21
N VAL A 336 10.11 10.59 -14.37
CA VAL A 336 10.25 9.83 -15.62
C VAL A 336 9.07 8.86 -15.78
N LYS A 337 7.89 9.40 -16.17
CA LYS A 337 6.56 8.72 -16.17
C LYS A 337 6.53 7.45 -17.00
N LYS A 338 7.49 7.33 -17.90
CA LYS A 338 7.74 6.18 -18.73
C LYS A 338 9.22 5.93 -18.53
N SER A 339 9.63 5.05 -17.62
CA SER A 339 10.89 4.36 -17.82
C SER A 339 10.76 3.75 -19.22
N PRO A 340 11.36 4.37 -20.25
CA PRO A 340 11.07 3.94 -21.60
C PRO A 340 11.48 2.49 -21.64
N PHE A 341 10.68 1.63 -22.27
CA PHE A 341 11.25 0.39 -22.73
C PHE A 341 12.32 0.78 -23.74
N PHE A 342 13.55 0.91 -23.26
CA PHE A 342 14.67 1.17 -24.12
C PHE A 342 15.04 -0.17 -24.75
N THR A 343 15.19 -0.14 -26.06
CA THR A 343 15.68 -1.30 -26.79
C THR A 343 17.19 -1.28 -26.65
N PHE A 344 17.74 -2.26 -25.95
CA PHE A 344 19.17 -2.51 -26.01
C PHE A 344 19.55 -2.78 -27.47
N ILE A 345 20.55 -2.05 -27.96
CA ILE A 345 21.20 -2.34 -29.23
C ILE A 345 22.35 -3.27 -28.86
N ASP A 346 22.18 -4.57 -29.15
CA ASP A 346 23.05 -5.65 -28.67
C ASP A 346 23.00 -5.83 -27.13
N ASP A 347 24.14 -5.66 -26.45
CA ASP A 347 24.34 -5.85 -25.01
C ASP A 347 24.33 -4.53 -24.22
N TYR A 348 24.16 -3.39 -24.89
CA TYR A 348 24.12 -2.08 -24.22
C TYR A 348 22.99 -1.16 -24.68
N SER A 349 22.72 -0.14 -23.87
CA SER A 349 21.83 0.97 -24.21
C SER A 349 22.38 2.28 -23.65
N ILE A 350 22.09 3.38 -24.33
CA ILE A 350 22.31 4.72 -23.77
C ILE A 350 21.01 5.18 -23.13
N VAL A 351 21.07 5.48 -21.84
CA VAL A 351 19.97 6.08 -21.07
C VAL A 351 20.33 7.51 -20.72
N GLU A 352 19.33 8.37 -20.59
CA GLU A 352 19.50 9.74 -20.15
C GLU A 352 18.93 9.87 -18.73
N PHE A 353 19.79 10.14 -17.77
CA PHE A 353 19.37 10.57 -16.43
C PHE A 353 19.25 12.09 -16.46
N GLU A 354 18.03 12.58 -16.58
CA GLU A 354 17.72 14.01 -16.72
C GLU A 354 18.02 14.81 -15.45
N HIS A 355 18.26 14.13 -14.32
CA HIS A 355 18.48 14.71 -13.00
C HIS A 355 19.58 14.00 -12.23
N ALA A 356 20.26 14.76 -11.38
CA ALA A 356 21.09 14.22 -10.31
C ALA A 356 20.23 13.69 -9.15
N GLY A 357 20.83 12.88 -8.28
CA GLY A 357 20.22 12.31 -7.07
C GLY A 357 19.96 10.82 -7.18
N LEU A 358 19.08 10.33 -6.31
CA LEU A 358 18.81 8.89 -6.19
C LEU A 358 17.93 8.38 -7.34
N TRP A 359 18.37 7.28 -7.93
CA TRP A 359 17.63 6.51 -8.92
C TRP A 359 17.54 5.07 -8.47
N ARG A 360 16.34 4.53 -8.57
CA ARG A 360 16.10 3.11 -8.42
C ARG A 360 16.30 2.40 -9.74
N ILE A 361 17.00 1.28 -9.70
CA ILE A 361 17.23 0.38 -10.82
C ILE A 361 16.63 -0.98 -10.47
N ASP A 362 15.75 -1.50 -11.33
CA ASP A 362 15.26 -2.87 -11.25
C ASP A 362 15.87 -3.68 -12.39
N VAL A 363 16.49 -4.81 -12.05
CA VAL A 363 17.06 -5.75 -13.01
C VAL A 363 16.21 -7.00 -13.01
N LEU A 364 15.54 -7.25 -14.13
CA LEU A 364 14.53 -8.27 -14.29
C LEU A 364 15.00 -9.37 -15.25
N HIS A 365 14.52 -10.58 -15.02
CA HIS A 365 14.74 -11.73 -15.88
C HIS A 365 13.49 -12.63 -15.85
N GLU A 366 13.21 -13.33 -16.94
CA GLU A 366 12.12 -14.31 -16.96
C GLU A 366 12.32 -15.36 -15.85
N TYR A 367 11.24 -15.70 -15.16
CA TYR A 367 11.20 -16.70 -14.10
C TYR A 367 11.67 -18.05 -14.63
N GLY A 368 12.57 -18.69 -13.89
CA GLY A 368 13.16 -19.97 -14.29
C GLY A 368 14.21 -20.45 -13.30
N THR A 369 15.18 -21.21 -13.81
CA THR A 369 16.31 -21.68 -12.99
C THR A 369 17.18 -20.50 -12.55
N PRO A 370 17.87 -20.62 -11.40
CA PRO A 370 18.73 -19.55 -10.92
C PRO A 370 19.76 -19.11 -11.96
N VAL A 371 19.95 -17.80 -12.11
CA VAL A 371 20.80 -17.20 -13.15
C VAL A 371 21.68 -16.11 -12.56
N ASP A 372 22.97 -16.12 -12.91
CA ASP A 372 23.90 -15.06 -12.55
C ASP A 372 23.79 -13.94 -13.59
N ILE A 373 23.54 -12.71 -13.12
CA ILE A 373 23.36 -11.52 -13.95
C ILE A 373 24.32 -10.42 -13.53
N TRP A 374 24.63 -9.53 -14.46
CA TRP A 374 25.33 -8.29 -14.15
C TRP A 374 24.81 -7.13 -14.98
N LEU A 375 24.94 -5.92 -14.44
CA LEU A 375 24.64 -4.65 -15.07
C LEU A 375 25.75 -3.65 -14.71
N THR A 376 26.34 -3.02 -15.72
CA THR A 376 27.24 -1.87 -15.54
C THR A 376 26.52 -0.60 -15.96
N ILE A 377 26.77 0.49 -15.25
CA ILE A 377 26.23 1.82 -15.56
C ILE A 377 27.39 2.79 -15.51
N VAL A 378 27.76 3.38 -16.65
CA VAL A 378 28.92 4.26 -16.77
C VAL A 378 28.54 5.57 -17.48
N PRO A 379 29.10 6.73 -17.10
CA PRO A 379 28.88 7.96 -17.86
C PRO A 379 29.36 7.81 -19.31
N GLU A 380 28.55 8.24 -20.29
CA GLU A 380 28.95 8.21 -21.70
C GLU A 380 29.90 9.40 -21.98
N PRO A 381 31.11 9.17 -22.51
CA PRO A 381 32.02 10.25 -22.85
C PRO A 381 31.42 11.12 -23.97
N GLY A 382 31.26 12.42 -23.69
CA GLY A 382 30.64 13.41 -24.60
C GLY A 382 31.46 13.82 -25.81
#